data_AF-A0A7W1BLN9-F1
#
_entry.id   AF-A0A7W1BLN9-F1
#
_cell.length_a   1.000
_cell.length_b   1.000
_cell.length_c   1.000
_cell.angle_alpha   90.00
_cell.angle_beta   90.00
_cell.angle_gamma   90.00
#
_symmetry.space_group_name_H-M   'P 1'
#
loop_
_entity.id
_entity.type
_entity.pdbx_description
1 polymer ?
#
loop_
_entity_poly.entity_id
_entity_poly.type
_entity_poly.pdbx_seq_one_letter_code
_entity_poly.pdbx_strand_id
1 'polypeptide(L)'
;MELKGSTALVLGGGGLVGMAVARRLLALHPARLIVTALTREEAEEASRELADEAAGSSVEPAWGNIFLPADLAEERLATLLAKPETRRRLVDDTLSPASADAFQGNLLFGWLLKYKPDVVVDCINTATSLAYQDVFTSSSRLLRAVEDGAVSVEAVERHLLTQPTPQLIRHLEIAFEGMRQARTRAYVKIGTSGTGGMGLNIPYTHSEERPSRTLMTKSAVAGAHTLLLFLLGRTPGAPAIIEIKPTAAIAWREIGYGVIKRGGRTLDLVDCETPILLADAFSEDARGWRHTGEALQSVYINVGENGLFARDEFETVSALGQMELVTPEEIADVVILELCGRPTGKDIVGALDAATFGPTYRGGYLRAVAVQELKALEAARGVRSIAFETLGPPRLTKLLYESHILSCLRDSVRSLAAADADGIAEEAERLLCDRDHGLRRQILTVGLPILMRDGERILRGETVVVPPDARGVETAHRGWVDLRASNIAQWIRRAESIVRVPLEKGTGSGARWTAIDPDLPIEPARMAVWVFQEEGGYRIKR
;
A
#
# COMPACT_ATOMS: atom_id res chain seq x y z
N MET A 1 20.14 -11.57 2.48
CA MET A 1 20.36 -11.35 1.04
C MET A 1 21.84 -11.03 0.79
N GLU A 2 22.42 -11.44 -0.34
CA GLU A 2 23.75 -10.94 -0.76
C GLU A 2 23.57 -9.58 -1.43
N LEU A 3 24.18 -8.54 -0.85
CA LEU A 3 24.07 -7.14 -1.31
C LEU A 3 25.25 -6.71 -2.20
N LYS A 4 26.31 -7.50 -2.24
CA LYS A 4 27.46 -7.24 -3.13
C LYS A 4 27.02 -7.31 -4.60
N GLY A 5 27.40 -6.30 -5.38
CA GLY A 5 27.03 -6.20 -6.79
C GLY A 5 25.55 -5.91 -7.06
N SER A 6 24.74 -5.63 -6.02
CA SER A 6 23.33 -5.27 -6.17
C SER A 6 23.12 -3.81 -6.58
N THR A 7 21.90 -3.47 -7.02
CA THR A 7 21.45 -2.07 -7.17
C THR A 7 20.55 -1.70 -6.00
N ALA A 8 20.94 -0.68 -5.22
CA ALA A 8 20.16 -0.18 -4.09
C ALA A 8 19.59 1.21 -4.39
N LEU A 9 18.32 1.45 -4.03
CA LEU A 9 17.65 2.75 -4.10
C LEU A 9 17.31 3.20 -2.67
N VAL A 10 17.86 4.34 -2.25
CA VAL A 10 17.57 4.94 -0.94
C VAL A 10 16.70 6.17 -1.12
N LEU A 11 15.40 6.03 -0.80
CA LEU A 11 14.46 7.14 -0.84
C LEU A 11 14.67 8.03 0.39
N GLY A 12 14.85 9.33 0.19
CA GLY A 12 15.22 10.24 1.28
C GLY A 12 16.67 10.05 1.74
N GLY A 13 17.54 9.62 0.82
CA GLY A 13 18.97 9.42 1.03
C GLY A 13 19.72 10.67 1.49
N GLY A 14 19.28 11.88 1.14
CA GLY A 14 19.87 13.12 1.66
C GLY A 14 19.51 13.46 3.12
N GLY A 15 18.60 12.69 3.74
CA GLY A 15 18.25 12.83 5.15
C GLY A 15 19.23 12.11 6.08
N LEU A 16 19.15 12.44 7.38
CA LEU A 16 20.04 11.89 8.41
C LEU A 16 20.15 10.35 8.38
N VAL A 17 19.01 9.65 8.43
CA VAL A 17 18.97 8.17 8.38
C VAL A 17 19.34 7.65 6.98
N GLY A 18 18.90 8.34 5.92
CA GLY A 18 19.21 7.99 4.54
C GLY A 18 20.71 7.92 4.27
N MET A 19 21.45 8.91 4.76
CA MET A 19 22.91 8.97 4.64
C MET A 19 23.59 7.83 5.40
N ALA A 20 23.18 7.58 6.65
CA ALA A 20 23.75 6.48 7.43
C ALA A 20 23.49 5.11 6.76
N VAL A 21 22.28 4.88 6.26
CA VAL A 21 21.94 3.67 5.48
C VAL A 21 22.80 3.57 4.22
N ALA A 22 22.94 4.66 3.47
CA ALA A 22 23.74 4.71 2.25
C ALA A 22 25.21 4.31 2.52
N ARG A 23 25.83 4.85 3.57
CA ARG A 23 27.20 4.47 3.99
C ARG A 23 27.31 2.98 4.32
N ARG A 24 26.36 2.45 5.11
CA ARG A 24 26.35 1.02 5.46
C ARG A 24 26.12 0.12 4.25
N LEU A 25 25.33 0.56 3.26
CA LEU A 25 25.19 -0.14 1.99
C LEU A 25 26.49 -0.12 1.19
N LEU A 26 27.16 1.03 1.06
CA LEU A 26 28.44 1.14 0.32
C LEU A 26 29.53 0.23 0.89
N ALA A 27 29.58 0.06 2.20
CA ALA A 27 30.49 -0.88 2.87
C ALA A 27 30.29 -2.36 2.44
N LEU A 28 29.15 -2.69 1.81
CA LEU A 28 28.86 -4.02 1.26
C LEU A 28 29.13 -4.12 -0.25
N HIS A 29 29.68 -3.07 -0.85
CA HIS A 29 30.07 -3.01 -2.27
C HIS A 29 28.94 -3.35 -3.25
N PRO A 30 27.80 -2.63 -3.23
CA PRO A 30 26.79 -2.73 -4.28
C PRO A 30 27.40 -2.30 -5.62
N ALA A 31 26.81 -2.72 -6.73
CA ALA A 31 27.23 -2.20 -8.04
C ALA A 31 26.82 -0.73 -8.19
N ARG A 32 25.60 -0.39 -7.73
CA ARG A 32 24.99 0.93 -7.90
C ARG A 32 24.21 1.31 -6.64
N LEU A 33 24.36 2.55 -6.21
CA LEU A 33 23.58 3.18 -5.16
C LEU A 33 22.91 4.44 -5.70
N ILE A 34 21.58 4.47 -5.69
CA ILE A 34 20.80 5.64 -6.06
C ILE A 34 20.35 6.32 -4.77
N VAL A 35 20.73 7.59 -4.62
CA VAL A 35 20.44 8.40 -3.44
C VAL A 35 19.45 9.48 -3.83
N THR A 36 18.29 9.52 -3.17
CA THR A 36 17.26 10.48 -3.52
C THR A 36 17.05 11.59 -2.50
N ALA A 37 16.67 12.77 -2.97
CA ALA A 37 16.22 13.88 -2.14
C ALA A 37 15.02 14.61 -2.78
N LEU A 38 14.44 15.58 -2.07
CA LEU A 38 13.35 16.38 -2.63
C LEU A 38 13.88 17.35 -3.69
N THR A 39 15.01 18.00 -3.41
CA THR A 39 15.64 18.96 -4.33
C THR A 39 16.88 18.37 -5.00
N ARG A 40 17.21 18.91 -6.17
CA ARG A 40 18.41 18.53 -6.91
C ARG A 40 19.69 18.78 -6.12
N GLU A 41 19.78 19.94 -5.48
CA GLU A 41 20.94 20.36 -4.70
C GLU A 41 21.25 19.38 -3.57
N GLU A 42 20.24 19.01 -2.78
CA GLU A 42 20.37 18.03 -1.70
C GLU A 42 20.80 16.65 -2.22
N ALA A 43 20.26 16.18 -3.35
CA ALA A 43 20.61 14.88 -3.91
C ALA A 43 22.06 14.84 -4.42
N GLU A 44 22.48 15.90 -5.10
CA GLU A 44 23.85 16.04 -5.61
C GLU A 44 24.86 16.23 -4.47
N GLU A 45 24.51 16.97 -3.42
CA GLU A 45 25.34 17.12 -2.22
C GLU A 45 25.52 15.78 -1.50
N ALA A 46 24.44 15.06 -1.24
CA ALA A 46 24.49 13.74 -0.61
C ALA A 46 25.35 12.76 -1.41
N SER A 47 25.24 12.79 -2.75
CA SER A 47 26.05 11.92 -3.62
C SER A 47 27.53 12.29 -3.61
N ARG A 48 27.87 13.60 -3.52
CA ARG A 48 29.26 14.07 -3.37
C ARG A 48 29.84 13.64 -2.03
N GLU A 49 29.08 13.76 -0.94
CA GLU A 49 29.51 13.35 0.40
C GLU A 49 29.79 11.84 0.46
N LEU A 50 29.03 11.02 -0.27
CA LEU A 50 29.22 9.57 -0.34
C LEU A 50 30.29 9.12 -1.34
N ALA A 51 30.81 10.02 -2.18
CA ALA A 51 31.73 9.65 -3.27
C ALA A 51 33.03 9.02 -2.75
N ASP A 52 33.54 9.51 -1.62
CA ASP A 52 34.77 9.02 -1.00
C ASP A 52 34.61 7.61 -0.40
N GLU A 53 33.38 7.23 -0.03
CA GLU A 53 33.03 5.94 0.56
C GLU A 53 32.61 4.89 -0.49
N ALA A 54 32.48 5.30 -1.76
CA ALA A 54 31.88 4.48 -2.80
C ALA A 54 32.68 3.21 -3.13
N ALA A 55 34.00 3.20 -2.91
CA ALA A 55 34.88 2.02 -3.00
C ALA A 55 34.58 1.05 -4.17
N GLY A 56 34.32 1.60 -5.37
CA GLY A 56 34.03 0.84 -6.60
C GLY A 56 32.54 0.74 -6.99
N SER A 57 31.62 1.19 -6.13
CA SER A 57 30.20 1.38 -6.42
C SER A 57 29.96 2.69 -7.19
N SER A 58 28.96 2.74 -8.07
CA SER A 58 28.48 4.04 -8.61
C SER A 58 27.47 4.66 -7.65
N VAL A 59 27.61 5.96 -7.34
CA VAL A 59 26.63 6.73 -6.57
C VAL A 59 25.94 7.71 -7.51
N GLU A 60 24.62 7.57 -7.65
CA GLU A 60 23.81 8.36 -8.59
C GLU A 60 22.75 9.19 -7.85
N PRO A 61 22.73 10.53 -8.02
CA PRO A 61 21.67 11.36 -7.46
C PRO A 61 20.37 11.23 -8.25
N ALA A 62 19.23 11.29 -7.56
CA ALA A 62 17.91 11.50 -8.16
C ALA A 62 17.05 12.40 -7.26
N TRP A 63 16.14 13.20 -7.81
CA TRP A 63 15.38 14.17 -7.01
C TRP A 63 13.94 14.37 -7.49
N GLY A 64 13.12 14.86 -6.57
CA GLY A 64 11.72 15.21 -6.83
C GLY A 64 10.77 14.57 -5.83
N ASN A 65 9.54 15.06 -5.82
CA ASN A 65 8.48 14.54 -4.97
C ASN A 65 7.91 13.24 -5.54
N ILE A 66 8.22 12.12 -4.89
CA ILE A 66 7.81 10.78 -5.31
C ILE A 66 6.30 10.53 -5.27
N PHE A 67 5.53 11.41 -4.60
CA PHE A 67 4.07 11.35 -4.56
C PHE A 67 3.43 11.99 -5.79
N LEU A 68 4.20 12.63 -6.67
CA LEU A 68 3.70 13.38 -7.82
C LEU A 68 4.05 12.72 -9.17
N PRO A 69 3.34 13.08 -10.24
CA PRO A 69 3.75 12.76 -11.60
C PRO A 69 5.14 13.30 -11.92
N ALA A 70 5.91 12.58 -12.74
CA ALA A 70 7.31 12.89 -13.03
C ALA A 70 7.52 14.31 -13.61
N ASP A 71 6.59 14.78 -14.44
CA ASP A 71 6.62 16.13 -15.03
C ASP A 71 6.27 17.26 -14.05
N LEU A 72 5.71 16.92 -12.88
CA LEU A 72 5.31 17.87 -11.84
C LEU A 72 6.14 17.71 -10.55
N ALA A 73 7.06 16.75 -10.49
CA ALA A 73 7.67 16.32 -9.23
C ALA A 73 8.65 17.34 -8.63
N GLU A 74 9.18 18.26 -9.43
CA GLU A 74 10.07 19.34 -8.95
C GLU A 74 9.30 20.61 -8.58
N GLU A 75 8.00 20.68 -8.89
CA GLU A 75 7.17 21.84 -8.63
C GLU A 75 6.70 21.89 -7.18
N ARG A 76 6.55 23.11 -6.65
CA ARG A 76 5.99 23.31 -5.31
C ARG A 76 4.51 22.97 -5.31
N LEU A 77 4.07 22.15 -4.35
CA LEU A 77 2.67 21.74 -4.24
C LEU A 77 1.69 22.93 -4.23
N ALA A 78 2.03 24.02 -3.53
CA ALA A 78 1.20 25.23 -3.52
C ALA A 78 0.99 25.82 -4.93
N THR A 79 2.02 25.81 -5.79
CA THR A 79 1.95 26.27 -7.18
C THR A 79 1.05 25.34 -8.02
N LEU A 80 1.17 24.03 -7.83
CA LEU A 80 0.34 23.03 -8.50
C LEU A 80 -1.14 23.16 -8.09
N LEU A 81 -1.40 23.43 -6.81
CA LEU A 81 -2.75 23.60 -6.29
C LEU A 81 -3.41 24.93 -6.73
N ALA A 82 -2.63 25.91 -7.20
CA ALA A 82 -3.17 27.16 -7.74
C ALA A 82 -3.75 26.99 -9.15
N LYS A 83 -3.23 26.02 -9.93
CA LYS A 83 -3.64 25.80 -11.33
C LYS A 83 -4.78 24.76 -11.42
N PRO A 84 -5.90 25.06 -12.10
CA PRO A 84 -7.06 24.15 -12.18
C PRO A 84 -6.76 22.80 -12.84
N GLU A 85 -5.92 22.78 -13.88
CA GLU A 85 -5.61 21.60 -14.68
C GLU A 85 -4.78 20.60 -13.88
N THR A 86 -3.75 21.08 -13.19
CA THR A 86 -2.90 20.24 -12.34
C THR A 86 -3.66 19.75 -11.11
N ARG A 87 -4.51 20.58 -10.47
CA ARG A 87 -5.36 20.09 -9.37
C ARG A 87 -6.26 18.93 -9.81
N ARG A 88 -6.96 19.08 -10.93
CA ARG A 88 -7.87 18.03 -11.45
C ARG A 88 -7.11 16.75 -11.72
N ARG A 89 -5.94 16.83 -12.35
CA ARG A 89 -5.07 15.67 -12.59
C ARG A 89 -4.67 15.00 -11.28
N LEU A 90 -4.22 15.75 -10.27
CA LEU A 90 -3.83 15.18 -8.98
C LEU A 90 -5.01 14.52 -8.25
N VAL A 91 -6.22 15.11 -8.35
CA VAL A 91 -7.44 14.50 -7.78
C VAL A 91 -7.75 13.18 -8.46
N ASP A 92 -7.69 13.15 -9.80
CA ASP A 92 -7.93 11.94 -10.60
C ASP A 92 -6.88 10.86 -10.29
N ASP A 93 -5.60 11.21 -10.33
CA ASP A 93 -4.49 10.32 -10.00
C ASP A 93 -4.62 9.74 -8.58
N THR A 94 -5.21 10.47 -7.64
CA THR A 94 -5.37 10.04 -6.24
C THR A 94 -6.63 9.20 -6.01
N LEU A 95 -7.78 9.61 -6.55
CA LEU A 95 -9.10 9.08 -6.17
C LEU A 95 -9.72 8.14 -7.21
N SER A 96 -9.33 8.23 -8.48
CA SER A 96 -9.86 7.34 -9.50
C SER A 96 -9.28 5.93 -9.37
N PRO A 97 -9.95 4.89 -9.89
CA PRO A 97 -9.42 3.53 -9.89
C PRO A 97 -8.02 3.47 -10.51
N ALA A 98 -7.15 2.63 -9.94
CA ALA A 98 -5.80 2.43 -10.45
C ALA A 98 -5.80 2.04 -11.94
N SER A 99 -4.96 2.71 -12.73
CA SER A 99 -4.78 2.44 -14.16
C SER A 99 -3.30 2.34 -14.50
N ALA A 100 -2.98 1.66 -15.61
CA ALA A 100 -1.60 1.57 -16.09
C ALA A 100 -1.01 2.96 -16.36
N ASP A 101 -1.81 3.88 -16.90
CA ASP A 101 -1.40 5.26 -17.20
C ASP A 101 -1.06 6.04 -15.92
N ALA A 102 -1.88 5.90 -14.86
CA ALA A 102 -1.63 6.54 -13.57
C ALA A 102 -0.31 6.06 -12.94
N PHE A 103 0.05 4.78 -13.12
CA PHE A 103 1.33 4.26 -12.68
C PHE A 103 2.49 4.78 -13.52
N GLN A 104 2.40 4.71 -14.85
CA GLN A 104 3.48 5.10 -15.76
C GLN A 104 3.85 6.58 -15.66
N GLY A 105 2.88 7.45 -15.34
CA GLY A 105 3.13 8.88 -15.14
C GLY A 105 3.83 9.24 -13.82
N ASN A 106 3.87 8.35 -12.83
CA ASN A 106 4.41 8.66 -11.50
C ASN A 106 5.95 8.57 -11.45
N LEU A 107 6.58 9.50 -10.71
CA LEU A 107 8.04 9.57 -10.58
C LEU A 107 8.67 8.31 -9.97
N LEU A 108 8.12 7.80 -8.86
CA LEU A 108 8.64 6.62 -8.18
C LEU A 108 8.58 5.39 -9.09
N PHE A 109 7.45 5.21 -9.78
CA PHE A 109 7.29 4.12 -10.74
C PHE A 109 8.36 4.19 -11.84
N GLY A 110 8.56 5.38 -12.41
CA GLY A 110 9.61 5.63 -13.40
C GLY A 110 11.01 5.28 -12.88
N TRP A 111 11.34 5.64 -11.63
CA TRP A 111 12.61 5.28 -11.01
C TRP A 111 12.77 3.78 -10.79
N LEU A 112 11.74 3.09 -10.31
CA LEU A 112 11.77 1.65 -10.11
C LEU A 112 12.05 0.91 -11.43
N LEU A 113 11.44 1.34 -12.54
CA LEU A 113 11.68 0.74 -13.85
C LEU A 113 13.02 1.16 -14.48
N LYS A 114 13.47 2.41 -14.26
CA LYS A 114 14.74 2.92 -14.76
C LYS A 114 15.93 2.22 -14.10
N TYR A 115 15.92 2.15 -12.77
CA TYR A 115 17.05 1.66 -12.00
C TYR A 115 16.99 0.16 -11.72
N LYS A 116 15.79 -0.44 -11.71
CA LYS A 116 15.54 -1.85 -11.37
C LYS A 116 16.25 -2.26 -10.07
N PRO A 117 15.98 -1.57 -8.95
CA PRO A 117 16.70 -1.84 -7.71
C PRO A 117 16.37 -3.23 -7.18
N ASP A 118 17.40 -3.95 -6.75
CA ASP A 118 17.28 -5.18 -5.96
C ASP A 118 16.68 -4.87 -4.58
N VAL A 119 17.05 -3.72 -4.02
CA VAL A 119 16.63 -3.27 -2.69
C VAL A 119 16.20 -1.81 -2.73
N VAL A 120 15.06 -1.53 -2.11
CA VAL A 120 14.61 -0.17 -1.83
C VAL A 120 14.63 0.06 -0.33
N VAL A 121 15.32 1.08 0.15
CA VAL A 121 15.22 1.54 1.54
C VAL A 121 14.55 2.91 1.54
N ASP A 122 13.37 2.97 2.14
CA ASP A 122 12.55 4.17 2.21
C ASP A 122 12.71 4.86 3.57
N CYS A 123 13.52 5.91 3.58
CA CYS A 123 13.77 6.78 4.73
C CYS A 123 12.88 8.03 4.75
N ILE A 124 11.92 8.16 3.83
CA ILE A 124 11.01 9.32 3.78
C ILE A 124 9.96 9.19 4.87
N ASN A 125 9.71 10.24 5.62
CA ASN A 125 8.61 10.25 6.59
C ASN A 125 7.24 10.45 5.91
N THR A 126 6.77 9.42 5.19
CA THR A 126 5.51 9.43 4.43
C THR A 126 4.32 9.88 5.28
N ALA A 127 4.28 9.48 6.56
CA ALA A 127 3.23 9.89 7.47
C ALA A 127 3.24 11.40 7.73
N THR A 128 4.40 12.02 7.93
CA THR A 128 4.52 13.50 8.01
C THR A 128 4.04 14.13 6.70
N SER A 129 4.54 13.67 5.55
CA SER A 129 4.24 14.28 4.24
C SER A 129 2.75 14.29 3.90
N LEU A 130 1.99 13.28 4.35
CA LEU A 130 0.56 13.17 4.10
C LEU A 130 -0.29 13.83 5.19
N ALA A 131 0.07 13.70 6.47
CA ALA A 131 -0.74 14.22 7.58
C ALA A 131 -0.75 15.75 7.66
N TYR A 132 0.35 16.41 7.29
CA TYR A 132 0.51 17.86 7.42
C TYR A 132 -0.19 18.67 6.33
N GLN A 133 -0.98 18.02 5.48
CA GLN A 133 -1.89 18.69 4.55
C GLN A 133 -3.15 19.26 5.25
N ASP A 134 -3.28 19.02 6.56
CA ASP A 134 -4.26 19.61 7.48
C ASP A 134 -5.72 19.51 7.00
N VAL A 135 -6.21 18.27 6.99
CA VAL A 135 -7.60 17.94 6.67
C VAL A 135 -8.61 18.68 7.57
N PHE A 136 -8.26 18.98 8.82
CA PHE A 136 -9.20 19.59 9.78
C PHE A 136 -9.45 21.06 9.49
N THR A 137 -8.39 21.82 9.24
CA THR A 137 -8.52 23.21 8.80
C THR A 137 -9.22 23.28 7.44
N SER A 138 -8.87 22.37 6.53
CA SER A 138 -9.50 22.25 5.22
C SER A 138 -11.01 21.98 5.31
N SER A 139 -11.43 21.02 6.12
CA SER A 139 -12.85 20.73 6.37
C SER A 139 -13.60 21.92 6.97
N SER A 140 -13.00 22.59 7.96
CA SER A 140 -13.62 23.75 8.61
C SER A 140 -13.82 24.91 7.64
N ARG A 141 -12.84 25.17 6.76
CA ARG A 141 -12.95 26.19 5.70
C ARG A 141 -14.04 25.82 4.68
N LEU A 142 -14.11 24.56 4.28
CA LEU A 142 -15.11 24.10 3.31
C LEU A 142 -16.52 24.19 3.88
N LEU A 143 -16.73 23.84 5.15
CA LEU A 143 -18.03 23.99 5.82
C LEU A 143 -18.48 25.46 5.92
N ARG A 144 -17.57 26.37 6.29
CA ARG A 144 -17.88 27.81 6.27
C ARG A 144 -18.26 28.29 4.87
N ALA A 145 -17.54 27.84 3.83
CA ALA A 145 -17.90 28.17 2.46
C ALA A 145 -19.29 27.63 2.07
N VAL A 146 -19.77 26.52 2.64
CA VAL A 146 -21.15 26.03 2.47
C VAL A 146 -22.14 26.98 3.14
N GLU A 147 -21.88 27.37 4.38
CA GLU A 147 -22.73 28.30 5.14
C GLU A 147 -22.84 29.66 4.45
N ASP A 148 -21.74 30.15 3.88
CA ASP A 148 -21.67 31.41 3.15
C ASP A 148 -22.22 31.32 1.71
N GLY A 149 -22.63 30.14 1.25
CA GLY A 149 -23.06 29.90 -0.15
C GLY A 149 -21.95 30.10 -1.18
N ALA A 150 -20.68 30.04 -0.76
CA ALA A 150 -19.48 30.38 -1.53
C ALA A 150 -18.62 29.15 -1.91
N VAL A 151 -19.21 27.94 -1.94
CA VAL A 151 -18.48 26.71 -2.32
C VAL A 151 -18.07 26.77 -3.79
N SER A 152 -16.77 26.63 -4.04
CA SER A 152 -16.21 26.51 -5.38
C SER A 152 -15.66 25.12 -5.64
N VAL A 153 -15.59 24.73 -6.93
CA VAL A 153 -14.94 23.48 -7.36
C VAL A 153 -13.49 23.42 -6.86
N GLU A 154 -12.78 24.55 -6.90
CA GLU A 154 -11.41 24.66 -6.38
C GLU A 154 -11.32 24.34 -4.88
N ALA A 155 -12.27 24.82 -4.07
CA ALA A 155 -12.31 24.52 -2.65
C ALA A 155 -12.51 23.01 -2.39
N VAL A 156 -13.39 22.37 -3.17
CA VAL A 156 -13.64 20.92 -3.10
C VAL A 156 -12.40 20.13 -3.52
N GLU A 157 -11.81 20.43 -4.67
CA GLU A 157 -10.61 19.73 -5.17
C GLU A 157 -9.43 19.84 -4.20
N ARG A 158 -9.18 21.04 -3.65
CA ARG A 158 -8.14 21.20 -2.62
C ARG A 158 -8.44 20.36 -1.39
N HIS A 159 -9.69 20.31 -0.95
CA HIS A 159 -10.05 19.51 0.22
C HIS A 159 -9.85 18.01 -0.02
N LEU A 160 -10.28 17.50 -1.18
CA LEU A 160 -10.08 16.10 -1.57
C LEU A 160 -8.59 15.71 -1.53
N LEU A 161 -7.72 16.61 -1.98
CA LEU A 161 -6.27 16.39 -1.93
C LEU A 161 -5.67 16.43 -0.53
N THR A 162 -6.37 16.89 0.51
CA THR A 162 -5.86 16.83 1.90
C THR A 162 -6.07 15.48 2.59
N GLN A 163 -6.79 14.55 1.95
CA GLN A 163 -7.11 13.25 2.55
C GLN A 163 -5.87 12.34 2.52
N PRO A 164 -5.34 11.90 3.68
CA PRO A 164 -4.08 11.16 3.69
C PRO A 164 -4.24 9.70 3.29
N THR A 165 -5.38 9.06 3.60
CA THR A 165 -5.59 7.63 3.33
C THR A 165 -5.63 7.30 1.83
N PRO A 166 -6.36 8.01 0.97
CA PRO A 166 -6.33 7.74 -0.47
C PRO A 166 -4.94 7.93 -1.08
N GLN A 167 -4.21 8.97 -0.67
CA GLN A 167 -2.84 9.22 -1.11
C GLN A 167 -1.89 8.09 -0.71
N LEU A 168 -2.02 7.58 0.52
CA LEU A 168 -1.23 6.45 1.01
C LEU A 168 -1.53 5.18 0.22
N ILE A 169 -2.80 4.86 -0.03
CA ILE A 169 -3.21 3.69 -0.82
C ILE A 169 -2.64 3.78 -2.24
N ARG A 170 -2.83 4.91 -2.93
CA ARG A 170 -2.27 5.15 -4.26
C ARG A 170 -0.76 4.99 -4.29
N HIS A 171 -0.06 5.54 -3.30
CA HIS A 171 1.40 5.41 -3.18
C HIS A 171 1.85 3.95 -3.04
N LEU A 172 1.16 3.14 -2.22
CA LEU A 172 1.45 1.71 -2.09
C LEU A 172 1.14 0.92 -3.37
N GLU A 173 0.04 1.22 -4.08
CA GLU A 173 -0.28 0.59 -5.36
C GLU A 173 0.81 0.85 -6.41
N ILE A 174 1.27 2.10 -6.51
CA ILE A 174 2.38 2.52 -7.38
C ILE A 174 3.67 1.78 -7.01
N ALA A 175 4.03 1.79 -5.72
CA ALA A 175 5.26 1.17 -5.24
C ALA A 175 5.22 -0.35 -5.47
N PHE A 176 4.10 -1.01 -5.18
CA PHE A 176 3.94 -2.45 -5.41
C PHE A 176 4.09 -2.80 -6.90
N GLU A 177 3.35 -2.13 -7.79
CA GLU A 177 3.39 -2.46 -9.20
C GLU A 177 4.77 -2.16 -9.81
N GLY A 178 5.40 -1.05 -9.42
CA GLY A 178 6.76 -0.71 -9.84
C GLY A 178 7.79 -1.73 -9.37
N MET A 179 7.75 -2.12 -8.08
CA MET A 179 8.69 -3.10 -7.51
C MET A 179 8.48 -4.50 -8.09
N ARG A 180 7.23 -4.90 -8.32
CA ARG A 180 6.87 -6.18 -8.96
C ARG A 180 7.45 -6.27 -10.38
N GLN A 181 7.31 -5.21 -11.18
CA GLN A 181 7.88 -5.17 -12.53
C GLN A 181 9.41 -5.05 -12.53
N ALA A 182 9.98 -4.28 -11.60
CA ALA A 182 11.42 -4.16 -11.39
C ALA A 182 12.07 -5.44 -10.86
N ARG A 183 11.27 -6.39 -10.35
CA ARG A 183 11.71 -7.59 -9.62
C ARG A 183 12.56 -7.25 -8.40
N THR A 184 12.20 -6.16 -7.72
CA THR A 184 12.80 -5.78 -6.44
C THR A 184 12.63 -6.93 -5.46
N ARG A 185 13.69 -7.22 -4.70
CA ARG A 185 13.77 -8.37 -3.80
C ARG A 185 13.42 -8.01 -2.37
N ALA A 186 13.74 -6.80 -1.93
CA ALA A 186 13.37 -6.29 -0.60
C ALA A 186 13.01 -4.80 -0.62
N TYR A 187 12.04 -4.45 0.22
CA TYR A 187 11.65 -3.07 0.53
C TYR A 187 11.69 -2.89 2.05
N VAL A 188 12.47 -1.92 2.50
CA VAL A 188 12.61 -1.57 3.92
C VAL A 188 12.02 -0.20 4.14
N LYS A 189 11.04 -0.09 5.04
CA LYS A 189 10.51 1.21 5.48
C LYS A 189 11.14 1.64 6.80
N ILE A 190 11.70 2.84 6.85
CA ILE A 190 11.93 3.54 8.12
C ILE A 190 10.66 4.31 8.45
N GLY A 191 9.86 3.73 9.33
CA GLY A 191 8.58 4.28 9.75
C GLY A 191 8.71 5.29 10.89
N THR A 192 7.57 5.75 11.36
CA THR A 192 7.46 6.59 12.57
C THR A 192 6.32 6.07 13.44
N SER A 193 6.31 6.43 14.72
CA SER A 193 5.16 6.26 15.61
C SER A 193 4.31 7.53 15.74
N GLY A 194 4.72 8.64 15.10
CA GLY A 194 4.08 9.95 15.19
C GLY A 194 4.51 10.76 16.41
N THR A 195 4.44 10.18 17.62
CA THR A 195 4.77 10.88 18.90
C THR A 195 6.13 10.54 19.48
N GLY A 196 6.96 9.75 18.77
CA GLY A 196 8.29 9.42 19.24
C GLY A 196 8.32 8.52 20.48
N GLY A 197 7.37 7.60 20.64
CA GLY A 197 7.31 6.68 21.79
C GLY A 197 6.66 7.25 23.05
N MET A 198 6.38 8.55 23.13
CA MET A 198 5.89 9.24 24.34
C MET A 198 4.39 9.03 24.66
N GLY A 199 3.71 8.13 23.97
CA GLY A 199 2.26 7.92 24.12
C GLY A 199 1.44 9.12 23.64
N LEU A 200 0.31 9.39 24.31
CA LEU A 200 -0.67 10.44 23.94
C LEU A 200 -0.59 11.70 24.82
N ASN A 201 0.42 11.79 25.68
CA ASN A 201 0.45 12.79 26.74
C ASN A 201 1.31 14.00 26.35
N ILE A 202 2.61 13.78 26.15
CA ILE A 202 3.61 14.81 25.88
C ILE A 202 4.27 14.51 24.53
N PRO A 203 3.86 15.15 23.45
CA PRO A 203 4.57 15.03 22.18
C PRO A 203 5.77 15.97 22.21
N TYR A 204 7.00 15.45 22.29
CA TYR A 204 8.23 16.24 22.05
C TYR A 204 8.37 16.62 20.55
N THR A 205 7.30 17.10 19.94
CA THR A 205 7.23 17.40 18.51
C THR A 205 6.42 18.68 18.29
N HIS A 206 6.95 19.58 17.47
CA HIS A 206 6.24 20.76 16.94
C HIS A 206 5.67 21.77 17.96
N SER A 207 6.25 21.87 19.16
CA SER A 207 5.86 22.86 20.18
C SER A 207 4.41 22.73 20.67
N GLU A 208 3.86 21.51 20.69
CA GLU A 208 2.48 21.23 21.13
C GLU A 208 2.44 20.73 22.59
N GLU A 209 1.55 21.29 23.43
CA GLU A 209 1.36 20.84 24.82
C GLU A 209 0.67 19.46 24.92
N ARG A 210 -0.22 19.16 23.97
CA ARG A 210 -0.91 17.87 23.79
C ARG A 210 -0.99 17.55 22.31
N PRO A 211 -1.04 16.26 21.91
CA PRO A 211 -1.06 15.90 20.50
C PRO A 211 -2.23 16.56 19.77
N SER A 212 -1.90 17.43 18.80
CA SER A 212 -2.90 18.02 17.93
C SER A 212 -3.58 16.95 17.10
N ARG A 213 -4.75 17.29 16.53
CA ARG A 213 -5.42 16.38 15.58
C ARG A 213 -4.52 16.07 14.38
N THR A 214 -3.68 17.02 13.96
CA THR A 214 -2.69 16.84 12.89
C THR A 214 -1.63 15.83 13.27
N LEU A 215 -1.07 15.92 14.49
CA LEU A 215 -0.11 14.93 15.00
C LEU A 215 -0.74 13.55 15.14
N MET A 216 -1.99 13.48 15.61
CA MET A 216 -2.75 12.22 15.68
C MET A 216 -2.99 11.61 14.30
N THR A 217 -3.23 12.43 13.27
CA THR A 217 -3.29 11.96 11.89
C THR A 217 -1.96 11.35 11.44
N LYS A 218 -0.81 11.93 11.81
CA LYS A 218 0.50 11.33 11.51
C LYS A 218 0.62 9.93 12.12
N SER A 219 0.25 9.76 13.39
CA SER A 219 0.24 8.45 14.06
C SER A 219 -0.71 7.46 13.38
N ALA A 220 -1.93 7.90 13.02
CA ALA A 220 -2.93 7.07 12.35
C ALA A 220 -2.45 6.62 10.96
N VAL A 221 -1.88 7.54 10.18
CA VAL A 221 -1.30 7.24 8.84
C VAL A 221 -0.11 6.30 8.96
N ALA A 222 0.75 6.48 9.98
CA ALA A 222 1.87 5.58 10.21
C ALA A 222 1.43 4.16 10.58
N GLY A 223 0.35 4.02 11.35
CA GLY A 223 -0.28 2.73 11.64
C GLY A 223 -0.95 2.10 10.41
N ALA A 224 -1.67 2.90 9.62
CA ALA A 224 -2.26 2.46 8.36
C ALA A 224 -1.18 1.98 7.38
N HIS A 225 -0.06 2.70 7.26
CA HIS A 225 1.07 2.30 6.43
C HIS A 225 1.64 0.95 6.86
N THR A 226 1.81 0.74 8.17
CA THR A 226 2.26 -0.55 8.74
C THR A 226 1.36 -1.71 8.30
N LEU A 227 0.03 -1.54 8.42
CA LEU A 227 -0.92 -2.59 8.03
C LEU A 227 -0.95 -2.82 6.52
N LEU A 228 -0.79 -1.77 5.71
CA LEU A 228 -0.70 -1.92 4.25
C LEU A 228 0.59 -2.63 3.84
N LEU A 229 1.72 -2.35 4.51
CA LEU A 229 2.98 -3.08 4.34
C LEU A 229 2.87 -4.55 4.78
N PHE A 230 2.15 -4.83 5.86
CA PHE A 230 1.81 -6.19 6.29
C PHE A 230 1.03 -6.96 5.21
N LEU A 231 0.02 -6.33 4.60
CA LEU A 231 -0.71 -6.94 3.47
C LEU A 231 0.23 -7.17 2.29
N LEU A 232 1.04 -6.18 1.92
CA LEU A 232 2.01 -6.27 0.83
C LEU A 232 2.99 -7.42 1.04
N GLY A 233 3.52 -7.60 2.27
CA GLY A 233 4.42 -8.69 2.63
C GLY A 233 3.79 -10.09 2.60
N ARG A 234 2.47 -10.18 2.39
CA ARG A 234 1.71 -11.42 2.22
C ARG A 234 1.17 -11.58 0.80
N THR A 235 1.47 -10.65 -0.10
CA THR A 235 1.06 -10.66 -1.50
C THR A 235 2.08 -11.42 -2.37
N PRO A 236 1.64 -12.39 -3.19
CA PRO A 236 2.53 -13.05 -4.14
C PRO A 236 3.19 -12.12 -5.14
N GLY A 237 4.47 -12.37 -5.38
CA GLY A 237 5.29 -11.54 -6.28
C GLY A 237 5.70 -10.18 -5.70
N ALA A 238 5.29 -9.85 -4.46
CA ALA A 238 5.82 -8.69 -3.75
C ALA A 238 7.24 -8.96 -3.22
N PRO A 239 8.08 -7.92 -3.03
CA PRO A 239 9.36 -8.06 -2.36
C PRO A 239 9.19 -8.49 -0.89
N ALA A 240 10.29 -8.92 -0.26
CA ALA A 240 10.34 -9.01 1.19
C ALA A 240 10.11 -7.62 1.80
N ILE A 241 9.12 -7.50 2.68
CA ILE A 241 8.76 -6.24 3.33
C ILE A 241 9.28 -6.25 4.77
N ILE A 242 10.03 -5.21 5.11
CA ILE A 242 10.59 -4.97 6.45
C ILE A 242 10.20 -3.55 6.87
N GLU A 243 9.82 -3.35 8.13
CA GLU A 243 9.63 -2.00 8.68
C GLU A 243 10.37 -1.83 10.00
N ILE A 244 11.22 -0.80 10.07
CA ILE A 244 11.88 -0.36 11.31
C ILE A 244 11.20 0.94 11.75
N LYS A 245 10.67 0.98 12.98
CA LYS A 245 10.07 2.20 13.56
C LYS A 245 10.89 2.70 14.74
N PRO A 246 11.72 3.74 14.57
CA PRO A 246 12.33 4.44 15.68
C PRO A 246 11.26 5.08 16.57
N THR A 247 11.39 4.89 17.89
CA THR A 247 10.52 5.48 18.92
C THR A 247 11.33 6.28 19.94
N ALA A 248 12.44 6.86 19.48
CA ALA A 248 13.32 7.75 20.21
C ALA A 248 13.73 8.92 19.30
N ALA A 249 14.34 9.97 19.87
CA ALA A 249 14.84 11.07 19.06
C ALA A 249 15.99 10.57 18.19
N ILE A 250 15.93 10.84 16.89
CA ILE A 250 17.00 10.50 15.97
C ILE A 250 17.91 11.71 15.88
N ALA A 251 19.11 11.62 16.45
CA ALA A 251 20.08 12.71 16.38
C ALA A 251 21.53 12.18 16.44
N TRP A 252 22.51 12.98 16.01
CA TRP A 252 22.43 14.34 15.43
C TRP A 252 23.16 14.41 14.09
N ARG A 253 22.82 15.42 13.27
CA ARG A 253 23.52 15.73 12.02
C ARG A 253 24.78 16.53 12.28
N GLU A 254 24.67 17.58 13.10
CA GLU A 254 25.72 18.57 13.31
C GLU A 254 25.54 19.25 14.68
N ILE A 255 26.64 19.68 15.29
CA ILE A 255 26.67 20.60 16.44
C ILE A 255 27.45 21.83 16.00
N GLY A 256 26.89 23.01 16.23
CA GLY A 256 27.48 24.25 15.73
C GLY A 256 27.12 25.49 16.55
N TYR A 257 27.71 26.61 16.13
CA TYR A 257 27.36 27.95 16.59
C TYR A 257 27.04 28.80 15.37
N GLY A 258 25.93 29.54 15.40
CA GLY A 258 25.58 30.43 14.30
C GLY A 258 24.15 30.93 14.37
N VAL A 259 23.69 31.49 13.24
CA VAL A 259 22.36 32.07 13.09
C VAL A 259 21.29 30.98 13.16
N ILE A 260 20.33 31.15 14.05
CA ILE A 260 19.21 30.22 14.24
C ILE A 260 18.17 30.45 13.13
N LYS A 261 17.82 29.37 12.45
CA LYS A 261 16.81 29.36 11.39
C LYS A 261 15.64 28.46 11.78
N ARG A 262 14.42 28.92 11.56
CA ARG A 262 13.18 28.16 11.74
C ARG A 262 12.39 28.18 10.44
N GLY A 263 12.14 27.00 9.85
CA GLY A 263 11.45 26.89 8.55
C GLY A 263 12.13 27.65 7.42
N GLY A 264 13.47 27.66 7.40
CA GLY A 264 14.28 28.37 6.40
C GLY A 264 14.39 29.89 6.61
N ARG A 265 13.65 30.46 7.57
CA ARG A 265 13.72 31.89 7.91
C ARG A 265 14.64 32.10 9.10
N THR A 266 15.43 33.16 9.05
CA THR A 266 16.21 33.63 10.19
C THR A 266 15.27 34.06 11.32
N LEU A 267 15.63 33.70 12.56
CA LEU A 267 14.92 34.17 13.73
C LEU A 267 15.54 35.50 14.17
N ASP A 268 14.85 36.61 13.90
CA ASP A 268 15.36 37.95 14.22
C ASP A 268 15.11 38.29 15.70
N LEU A 269 16.06 38.96 16.33
CA LEU A 269 15.94 39.43 17.69
C LEU A 269 14.95 40.60 17.76
N VAL A 270 13.97 40.45 18.64
CA VAL A 270 13.00 41.48 18.99
C VAL A 270 13.16 41.87 20.45
N ASP A 271 12.91 43.14 20.74
CA ASP A 271 13.05 43.71 22.08
C ASP A 271 11.81 44.54 22.43
N CYS A 272 11.41 44.50 23.69
CA CYS A 272 10.24 45.19 24.24
C CYS A 272 10.64 45.79 25.59
N GLU A 273 11.39 46.90 25.54
CA GLU A 273 11.98 47.54 26.73
C GLU A 273 10.93 48.01 27.74
N THR A 274 9.73 48.37 27.27
CA THR A 274 8.62 48.80 28.11
C THR A 274 7.50 47.75 28.07
N PRO A 275 7.09 47.20 29.22
CA PRO A 275 5.99 46.24 29.27
C PRO A 275 4.70 46.83 28.67
N ILE A 276 4.04 46.05 27.82
CA ILE A 276 2.74 46.38 27.24
C ILE A 276 1.64 45.88 28.20
N LEU A 277 0.56 46.63 28.33
CA LEU A 277 -0.60 46.18 29.12
C LEU A 277 -1.20 44.92 28.50
N LEU A 278 -1.54 43.95 29.35
CA LEU A 278 -2.07 42.66 28.92
C LEU A 278 -3.31 42.79 28.01
N ALA A 279 -4.18 43.76 28.29
CA ALA A 279 -5.38 44.03 27.50
C ALA A 279 -5.07 44.45 26.05
N ASP A 280 -3.92 45.08 25.82
CA ASP A 280 -3.53 45.63 24.52
C ASP A 280 -2.57 44.70 23.77
N ALA A 281 -1.80 43.87 24.50
CA ALA A 281 -0.70 43.05 24.01
C ALA A 281 -1.09 42.00 22.96
N PHE A 282 -2.36 41.59 22.90
CA PHE A 282 -2.86 40.56 21.98
C PHE A 282 -3.85 41.10 20.94
N SER A 283 -3.99 42.42 20.81
CA SER A 283 -4.77 43.04 19.74
C SER A 283 -4.06 42.94 18.38
N GLU A 284 -4.79 42.97 17.26
CA GLU A 284 -4.17 42.97 15.92
C GLU A 284 -3.25 44.18 15.69
N ASP A 285 -3.57 45.29 16.36
CA ASP A 285 -2.78 46.51 16.33
C ASP A 285 -1.78 46.62 17.48
N ALA A 286 -1.44 45.50 18.15
CA ALA A 286 -0.43 45.49 19.19
C ALA A 286 0.88 46.11 18.66
N ARG A 287 1.43 47.04 19.44
CA ARG A 287 2.71 47.71 19.23
C ARG A 287 3.47 47.71 20.55
N GLY A 288 4.76 48.03 20.52
CA GLY A 288 5.58 48.19 21.72
C GLY A 288 6.84 47.32 21.75
N TRP A 289 7.04 46.48 20.73
CA TRP A 289 8.34 45.86 20.46
C TRP A 289 9.01 46.53 19.26
N ARG A 290 10.33 46.41 19.20
CA ARG A 290 11.16 46.80 18.05
C ARG A 290 11.94 45.60 17.56
N HIS A 291 12.15 45.52 16.25
CA HIS A 291 13.17 44.66 15.69
C HIS A 291 14.54 45.30 15.96
N THR A 292 15.45 44.54 16.53
CA THR A 292 16.81 45.04 16.83
C THR A 292 17.66 45.20 15.56
N GLY A 293 17.27 44.52 14.47
CA GLY A 293 18.07 44.41 13.24
C GLY A 293 19.12 43.29 13.29
N GLU A 294 19.23 42.59 14.42
CA GLU A 294 20.15 41.48 14.62
C GLU A 294 19.43 40.13 14.52
N ALA A 295 20.13 39.12 14.00
CA ALA A 295 19.64 37.75 13.99
C ALA A 295 20.03 37.01 15.28
N LEU A 296 19.16 36.16 15.80
CA LEU A 296 19.48 35.30 16.93
C LEU A 296 20.62 34.35 16.53
N GLN A 297 21.74 34.45 17.23
CA GLN A 297 22.86 33.51 17.13
C GLN A 297 23.00 32.73 18.43
N SER A 298 23.21 31.43 18.34
CA SER A 298 23.44 30.59 19.52
C SER A 298 24.16 29.30 19.15
N VAL A 299 24.55 28.53 20.17
CA VAL A 299 24.92 27.13 20.03
C VAL A 299 23.67 26.30 19.74
N TYR A 300 23.79 25.34 18.83
CA TYR A 300 22.68 24.48 18.45
C TYR A 300 23.14 23.06 18.15
N ILE A 301 22.19 22.13 18.21
CA ILE A 301 22.31 20.78 17.67
C ILE A 301 21.26 20.58 16.58
N ASN A 302 21.69 20.11 15.42
CA ASN A 302 20.84 19.84 14.28
C ASN A 302 20.36 18.38 14.35
N VAL A 303 19.07 18.19 14.53
CA VAL A 303 18.42 16.87 14.67
C VAL A 303 17.71 16.43 13.38
N GLY A 304 18.12 16.99 12.23
CA GLY A 304 17.60 16.62 10.91
C GLY A 304 16.22 17.20 10.63
N GLU A 305 15.22 16.34 10.34
CA GLU A 305 13.84 16.75 9.96
C GLU A 305 13.20 17.68 11.01
N ASN A 306 13.55 17.50 12.29
CA ASN A 306 12.98 18.30 13.39
C ASN A 306 13.66 19.66 13.58
N GLY A 307 14.73 19.97 12.83
CA GLY A 307 15.40 21.27 12.83
C GLY A 307 16.51 21.41 13.88
N LEU A 308 16.69 22.63 14.39
CA LEU A 308 17.73 22.99 15.35
C LEU A 308 17.15 23.06 16.76
N PHE A 309 17.81 22.41 17.72
CA PHE A 309 17.50 22.52 19.15
C PHE A 309 18.60 23.30 19.88
N ALA A 310 18.20 24.06 20.89
CA ALA A 310 19.12 24.60 21.89
C ALA A 310 19.63 23.47 22.80
N ARG A 311 20.70 23.74 23.56
CA ARG A 311 21.29 22.78 24.51
C ARG A 311 20.24 22.19 25.46
N ASP A 312 19.50 23.06 26.15
CA ASP A 312 18.57 22.61 27.20
C ASP A 312 17.34 21.88 26.62
N GLU A 313 16.91 22.22 25.40
CA GLU A 313 15.86 21.47 24.68
C GLU A 313 16.36 20.05 24.35
N PHE A 314 17.60 19.93 23.88
CA PHE A 314 18.22 18.65 23.58
C PHE A 314 18.45 17.81 24.84
N GLU A 315 18.97 18.39 25.92
CA GLU A 315 19.12 17.72 27.22
C GLU A 315 17.76 17.23 27.75
N THR A 316 16.70 18.03 27.56
CA THR A 316 15.34 17.64 28.01
C THR A 316 14.79 16.46 27.22
N VAL A 317 14.85 16.50 25.88
CA VAL A 317 14.27 15.42 25.05
C VAL A 317 15.06 14.11 25.19
N SER A 318 16.37 14.20 25.41
CA SER A 318 17.27 13.05 25.53
C SER A 318 17.43 12.52 26.96
N ALA A 319 16.85 13.18 27.96
CA ALA A 319 16.92 12.74 29.35
C ALA A 319 16.30 11.34 29.55
N LEU A 320 16.84 10.60 30.52
CA LEU A 320 16.35 9.27 30.90
C LEU A 320 14.84 9.32 31.22
N GLY A 321 14.08 8.42 30.62
CA GLY A 321 12.62 8.35 30.78
C GLY A 321 11.83 9.41 30.00
N GLN A 322 12.52 10.23 29.19
CA GLN A 322 11.88 11.03 28.12
C GLN A 322 11.96 10.25 26.80
N MET A 323 12.04 10.96 25.68
CA MET A 323 12.08 10.34 24.35
C MET A 323 13.38 9.59 24.12
N GLU A 324 14.44 9.96 24.84
CA GLU A 324 15.78 9.36 24.73
C GLU A 324 16.33 9.47 23.29
N LEU A 325 17.48 8.85 23.03
CA LEU A 325 18.22 9.02 21.79
C LEU A 325 18.49 7.69 21.11
N VAL A 326 18.40 7.67 19.78
CA VAL A 326 18.95 6.63 18.90
C VAL A 326 19.74 7.30 17.78
N THR A 327 20.88 6.72 17.39
CA THR A 327 21.66 7.27 16.29
C THR A 327 21.15 6.77 14.93
N PRO A 328 21.32 7.54 13.85
CA PRO A 328 21.01 7.06 12.51
C PRO A 328 21.84 5.84 12.10
N GLU A 329 23.06 5.69 12.62
CA GLU A 329 23.93 4.53 12.38
C GLU A 329 23.37 3.25 13.01
N GLU A 330 22.82 3.31 14.23
CA GLU A 330 22.18 2.17 14.87
C GLU A 330 20.96 1.69 14.06
N ILE A 331 20.17 2.64 13.54
CA ILE A 331 19.06 2.32 12.63
C ILE A 331 19.59 1.67 11.35
N ALA A 332 20.65 2.22 10.75
CA ALA A 332 21.26 1.68 9.55
C ALA A 332 21.82 0.27 9.74
N ASP A 333 22.44 -0.02 10.89
CA ASP A 333 22.94 -1.35 11.25
C ASP A 333 21.79 -2.37 11.31
N VAL A 334 20.69 -2.01 11.96
CA VAL A 334 19.47 -2.84 11.99
C VAL A 334 18.94 -3.12 10.58
N VAL A 335 18.86 -2.09 9.73
CA VAL A 335 18.42 -2.22 8.33
C VAL A 335 19.29 -3.22 7.57
N ILE A 336 20.61 -3.10 7.67
CA ILE A 336 21.53 -4.03 6.99
C ILE A 336 21.39 -5.45 7.53
N LEU A 337 21.28 -5.63 8.85
CA LEU A 337 21.09 -6.94 9.45
C LEU A 337 19.82 -7.62 8.92
N GLU A 338 18.69 -6.91 8.91
CA GLU A 338 17.42 -7.44 8.39
C GLU A 338 17.47 -7.75 6.88
N LEU A 339 18.07 -6.87 6.07
CA LEU A 339 18.32 -7.14 4.64
C LEU A 339 19.21 -8.37 4.43
N CYS A 340 20.19 -8.57 5.30
CA CYS A 340 21.05 -9.76 5.30
C CYS A 340 20.30 -11.03 5.76
N GLY A 341 19.09 -10.90 6.31
CA GLY A 341 18.30 -12.00 6.85
C GLY A 341 18.70 -12.39 8.27
N ARG A 342 19.32 -11.47 9.02
CA ARG A 342 19.69 -11.64 10.43
C ARG A 342 18.60 -10.99 11.29
N PRO A 343 17.78 -11.77 12.02
CA PRO A 343 16.66 -11.21 12.77
C PRO A 343 17.17 -10.33 13.91
N THR A 344 16.68 -9.11 13.98
CA THR A 344 17.03 -8.13 15.03
C THR A 344 15.93 -7.99 16.08
N GLY A 345 14.73 -8.49 15.79
CA GLY A 345 13.53 -8.26 16.60
C GLY A 345 12.96 -6.84 16.48
N LYS A 346 13.45 -6.04 15.52
CA LYS A 346 12.98 -4.67 15.27
C LYS A 346 12.12 -4.52 14.01
N ASP A 347 11.98 -5.59 13.21
CA ASP A 347 11.02 -5.63 12.10
C ASP A 347 9.58 -5.71 12.62
N ILE A 348 8.85 -4.59 12.48
CA ILE A 348 7.46 -4.46 12.90
C ILE A 348 6.53 -5.34 12.08
N VAL A 349 6.78 -5.49 10.77
CA VAL A 349 5.96 -6.36 9.90
C VAL A 349 6.15 -7.81 10.30
N GLY A 350 7.39 -8.24 10.53
CA GLY A 350 7.71 -9.56 11.07
C GLY A 350 7.08 -9.82 12.44
N ALA A 351 7.09 -8.82 13.34
CA ALA A 351 6.45 -8.92 14.65
C ALA A 351 4.92 -9.06 14.55
N LEU A 352 4.27 -8.30 13.65
CA LEU A 352 2.84 -8.43 13.38
C LEU A 352 2.51 -9.81 12.81
N ASP A 353 3.27 -10.27 11.81
CA ASP A 353 3.13 -11.60 11.23
C ASP A 353 3.17 -12.68 12.33
N ALA A 354 4.17 -12.62 13.21
CA ALA A 354 4.36 -13.57 14.30
C ALA A 354 3.23 -13.54 15.36
N ALA A 355 2.63 -12.36 15.59
CA ALA A 355 1.56 -12.19 16.57
C ALA A 355 0.15 -12.51 16.02
N THR A 356 -0.02 -12.66 14.71
CA THR A 356 -1.34 -12.92 14.10
C THR A 356 -1.87 -14.33 14.41
N PHE A 357 -3.18 -14.44 14.64
CA PHE A 357 -3.82 -15.73 14.90
C PHE A 357 -4.10 -16.50 13.60
N GLY A 358 -3.33 -17.54 13.35
CA GLY A 358 -3.43 -18.39 12.15
C GLY A 358 -4.49 -19.49 12.22
N PRO A 359 -4.71 -20.24 11.11
CA PRO A 359 -5.52 -21.44 11.08
C PRO A 359 -5.04 -22.47 12.09
N THR A 360 -5.98 -23.13 12.76
CA THR A 360 -5.68 -24.13 13.80
C THR A 360 -6.03 -25.53 13.33
N TYR A 361 -5.36 -26.54 13.92
CA TYR A 361 -5.70 -27.95 13.69
C TYR A 361 -7.17 -28.24 13.99
N ARG A 362 -7.70 -27.73 15.11
CA ARG A 362 -9.11 -27.86 15.50
C ARG A 362 -10.04 -27.27 14.43
N GLY A 363 -9.72 -26.09 13.90
CA GLY A 363 -10.49 -25.48 12.81
C GLY A 363 -10.49 -26.35 11.54
N GLY A 364 -9.34 -26.92 11.18
CA GLY A 364 -9.22 -27.86 10.06
C GLY A 364 -10.05 -29.14 10.25
N TYR A 365 -10.06 -29.71 11.44
CA TYR A 365 -10.88 -30.89 11.76
C TYR A 365 -12.38 -30.58 11.72
N LEU A 366 -12.82 -29.50 12.38
CA LEU A 366 -14.23 -29.09 12.42
C LEU A 366 -14.78 -28.71 11.05
N ARG A 367 -13.92 -28.33 10.09
CA ARG A 367 -14.32 -28.10 8.69
C ARG A 367 -14.97 -29.35 8.08
N ALA A 368 -14.40 -30.53 8.30
CA ALA A 368 -14.95 -31.77 7.73
C ALA A 368 -16.36 -32.04 8.29
N VAL A 369 -16.53 -31.86 9.61
CA VAL A 369 -17.82 -31.98 10.29
C VAL A 369 -18.83 -30.98 9.72
N ALA A 370 -18.47 -29.70 9.64
CA ALA A 370 -19.36 -28.65 9.12
C ALA A 370 -19.79 -28.92 7.66
N VAL A 371 -18.86 -29.33 6.80
CA VAL A 371 -19.17 -29.67 5.39
C VAL A 371 -20.09 -30.90 5.31
N GLN A 372 -19.87 -31.91 6.16
CA GLN A 372 -20.73 -33.09 6.20
C GLN A 372 -22.16 -32.75 6.63
N GLU A 373 -22.33 -31.92 7.67
CA GLU A 373 -23.64 -31.44 8.12
C GLU A 373 -24.36 -30.64 7.03
N LEU A 374 -23.64 -29.75 6.31
CA LEU A 374 -24.21 -29.01 5.17
C LEU A 374 -24.69 -29.96 4.06
N LYS A 375 -23.87 -30.95 3.67
CA LYS A 375 -24.24 -31.96 2.66
C LYS A 375 -25.45 -32.79 3.10
N ALA A 376 -25.54 -33.15 4.39
CA ALA A 376 -26.67 -33.89 4.94
C ALA A 376 -27.97 -33.06 4.91
N LEU A 377 -27.90 -31.76 5.23
CA LEU A 377 -29.04 -30.85 5.16
C LEU A 377 -29.51 -30.61 3.72
N GLU A 378 -28.58 -30.44 2.78
CA GLU A 378 -28.88 -30.36 1.34
C GLU A 378 -29.64 -31.60 0.86
N ALA A 379 -29.13 -32.79 1.18
CA ALA A 379 -29.76 -34.06 0.81
C ALA A 379 -31.16 -34.22 1.44
N ALA A 380 -31.31 -33.91 2.72
CA ALA A 380 -32.59 -34.01 3.44
C ALA A 380 -33.66 -33.04 2.90
N ARG A 381 -33.25 -31.92 2.32
CA ARG A 381 -34.16 -30.89 1.78
C ARG A 381 -34.30 -30.93 0.26
N GLY A 382 -33.51 -31.76 -0.43
CA GLY A 382 -33.50 -31.84 -1.88
C GLY A 382 -33.05 -30.53 -2.55
N VAL A 383 -32.19 -29.76 -1.90
CA VAL A 383 -31.69 -28.47 -2.41
C VAL A 383 -30.17 -28.50 -2.52
N ARG A 384 -29.63 -27.67 -3.43
CA ARG A 384 -28.19 -27.45 -3.56
C ARG A 384 -27.86 -25.99 -3.29
N SER A 385 -26.96 -25.74 -2.33
CA SER A 385 -26.43 -24.41 -2.02
C SER A 385 -25.10 -24.20 -2.75
N ILE A 386 -25.05 -23.18 -3.60
CA ILE A 386 -23.87 -22.88 -4.43
C ILE A 386 -23.16 -21.61 -3.93
N ALA A 387 -23.84 -20.46 -4.02
CA ALA A 387 -23.30 -19.18 -3.62
C ALA A 387 -24.41 -18.15 -3.41
N PHE A 388 -24.10 -17.07 -2.67
CA PHE A 388 -25.03 -16.00 -2.32
C PHE A 388 -24.43 -14.58 -2.53
N GLU A 389 -23.31 -14.47 -3.25
CA GLU A 389 -22.60 -13.20 -3.48
C GLU A 389 -22.25 -12.43 -2.18
N THR A 390 -21.97 -13.18 -1.11
CA THR A 390 -21.51 -12.63 0.17
C THR A 390 -20.01 -12.86 0.41
N LEU A 391 -19.40 -13.76 -0.37
CA LEU A 391 -18.02 -14.19 -0.18
C LEU A 391 -17.16 -13.80 -1.38
N GLY A 392 -16.12 -13.00 -1.14
CA GLY A 392 -15.06 -12.71 -2.11
C GLY A 392 -15.49 -11.78 -3.26
N PRO A 393 -14.63 -11.60 -4.28
CA PRO A 393 -15.01 -10.82 -5.45
C PRO A 393 -16.18 -11.51 -6.20
N PRO A 394 -17.03 -10.78 -6.93
CA PRO A 394 -18.16 -11.37 -7.69
C PRO A 394 -17.76 -12.48 -8.67
N ARG A 395 -16.49 -12.47 -9.07
CA ARG A 395 -15.86 -13.53 -9.86
C ARG A 395 -15.89 -14.90 -9.16
N LEU A 396 -15.82 -14.99 -7.83
CA LEU A 396 -15.95 -16.27 -7.11
C LEU A 396 -17.33 -16.89 -7.35
N THR A 397 -18.40 -16.13 -7.14
CA THR A 397 -19.78 -16.60 -7.36
C THR A 397 -19.99 -17.04 -8.80
N LYS A 398 -19.46 -16.29 -9.77
CA LYS A 398 -19.42 -16.71 -11.19
C LYS A 398 -18.76 -18.08 -11.35
N LEU A 399 -17.54 -18.25 -10.82
CA LEU A 399 -16.80 -19.51 -10.96
C LEU A 399 -17.54 -20.69 -10.31
N LEU A 400 -18.20 -20.47 -9.17
CA LEU A 400 -18.98 -21.50 -8.49
C LEU A 400 -20.22 -21.92 -9.30
N TYR A 401 -20.97 -20.96 -9.85
CA TYR A 401 -22.14 -21.28 -10.68
C TYR A 401 -21.76 -21.89 -12.02
N GLU A 402 -20.74 -21.38 -12.70
CA GLU A 402 -20.24 -21.96 -13.96
C GLU A 402 -19.73 -23.39 -13.74
N SER A 403 -18.92 -23.60 -12.71
CA SER A 403 -18.47 -24.96 -12.40
C SER A 403 -19.63 -25.88 -11.99
N HIS A 404 -20.69 -25.36 -11.37
CA HIS A 404 -21.88 -26.14 -11.05
C HIS A 404 -22.68 -26.50 -12.31
N ILE A 405 -22.88 -25.56 -13.22
CA ILE A 405 -23.50 -25.82 -14.53
C ILE A 405 -22.74 -26.94 -15.25
N LEU A 406 -21.40 -26.85 -15.30
CA LEU A 406 -20.56 -27.89 -15.91
C LEU A 406 -20.68 -29.23 -15.18
N SER A 407 -20.79 -29.25 -13.85
CA SER A 407 -21.01 -30.48 -13.07
C SER A 407 -22.36 -31.16 -13.35
N CYS A 408 -23.35 -30.40 -13.84
CA CYS A 408 -24.63 -30.96 -14.27
C CYS A 408 -24.58 -31.56 -15.68
N LEU A 409 -23.60 -31.16 -16.50
CA LEU A 409 -23.43 -31.60 -17.89
C LEU A 409 -22.39 -32.71 -18.04
N ARG A 410 -21.36 -32.70 -17.20
CA ARG A 410 -20.26 -33.66 -17.23
C ARG A 410 -20.01 -34.21 -15.82
N ASP A 411 -19.78 -35.51 -15.80
CA ASP A 411 -19.65 -36.40 -14.65
C ASP A 411 -18.27 -36.40 -14.01
N SER A 412 -17.23 -35.91 -14.70
CA SER A 412 -15.87 -35.81 -14.15
C SER A 412 -15.08 -34.67 -14.80
N VAL A 413 -13.95 -34.29 -14.19
CA VAL A 413 -13.03 -33.31 -14.79
C VAL A 413 -12.43 -33.87 -16.08
N ARG A 414 -12.18 -35.19 -16.15
CA ARG A 414 -11.70 -35.85 -17.36
C ARG A 414 -12.71 -35.77 -18.51
N SER A 415 -14.00 -35.99 -18.24
CA SER A 415 -15.03 -35.89 -19.28
C SER A 415 -15.25 -34.44 -19.73
N LEU A 416 -15.06 -33.45 -18.84
CA LEU A 416 -15.02 -32.04 -19.23
C LEU A 416 -13.81 -31.71 -20.13
N ALA A 417 -12.62 -32.24 -19.82
CA ALA A 417 -11.41 -31.99 -20.60
C ALA A 417 -11.48 -32.56 -22.03
N ALA A 418 -12.29 -33.60 -22.26
CA ALA A 418 -12.50 -34.20 -23.58
C ALA A 418 -13.71 -33.63 -24.33
N ALA A 419 -14.42 -32.64 -23.76
CA ALA A 419 -15.64 -32.10 -24.33
C ALA A 419 -15.37 -31.07 -25.44
N ASP A 420 -16.35 -30.87 -26.31
CA ASP A 420 -16.38 -29.79 -27.29
C ASP A 420 -17.03 -28.53 -26.69
N ALA A 421 -16.44 -27.35 -26.94
CA ALA A 421 -16.86 -26.10 -26.32
C ALA A 421 -18.23 -25.61 -26.82
N ASP A 422 -18.51 -25.74 -28.12
CA ASP A 422 -19.77 -25.32 -28.72
C ASP A 422 -20.92 -26.23 -28.27
N GLY A 423 -20.68 -27.55 -28.22
CA GLY A 423 -21.64 -28.51 -27.69
C GLY A 423 -22.03 -28.22 -26.24
N ILE A 424 -21.05 -27.97 -25.37
CA ILE A 424 -21.30 -27.60 -23.97
C ILE A 424 -22.04 -26.26 -23.86
N ALA A 425 -21.75 -25.28 -24.72
CA ALA A 425 -22.44 -23.99 -24.74
C ALA A 425 -23.94 -24.15 -25.03
N GLU A 426 -24.26 -24.98 -26.04
CA GLU A 426 -25.64 -25.31 -26.38
C GLU A 426 -26.34 -26.11 -25.25
N GLU A 427 -25.65 -27.09 -24.66
CA GLU A 427 -26.17 -27.86 -23.52
C GLU A 427 -26.41 -26.97 -22.28
N ALA A 428 -25.51 -26.03 -21.97
CA ALA A 428 -25.63 -25.11 -20.84
C ALA A 428 -26.77 -24.11 -21.01
N GLU A 429 -26.94 -23.56 -22.23
CA GLU A 429 -28.09 -22.70 -22.55
C GLU A 429 -29.40 -23.48 -22.40
N ARG A 430 -29.50 -24.70 -22.96
CA ARG A 430 -30.69 -25.55 -22.78
C ARG A 430 -30.95 -25.93 -21.33
N LEU A 431 -29.90 -26.19 -20.54
CA LEU A 431 -30.04 -26.45 -19.11
C LEU A 431 -30.73 -25.28 -18.40
N LEU A 432 -30.25 -24.06 -18.59
CA LEU A 432 -30.77 -22.89 -17.88
C LEU A 432 -32.08 -22.34 -18.47
N CYS A 433 -32.26 -22.43 -19.80
CA CYS A 433 -33.43 -21.92 -20.49
C CYS A 433 -34.62 -22.87 -20.38
N ASP A 434 -34.40 -24.19 -20.53
CA ASP A 434 -35.46 -25.16 -20.79
C ASP A 434 -35.64 -26.19 -19.68
N ARG A 435 -34.58 -26.56 -18.94
CA ARG A 435 -34.62 -27.69 -18.00
C ARG A 435 -34.67 -27.28 -16.53
N ASP A 436 -33.80 -26.36 -16.12
CA ASP A 436 -33.61 -25.96 -14.72
C ASP A 436 -33.84 -24.46 -14.53
N HIS A 437 -35.11 -24.08 -14.55
CA HIS A 437 -35.51 -22.70 -14.25
C HIS A 437 -35.20 -22.29 -12.81
N GLY A 438 -35.07 -23.26 -11.88
CA GLY A 438 -34.75 -23.00 -10.48
C GLY A 438 -33.33 -22.47 -10.33
N LEU A 439 -32.35 -23.17 -10.91
CA LEU A 439 -30.96 -22.73 -10.97
C LEU A 439 -30.83 -21.37 -11.66
N ARG A 440 -31.49 -21.17 -12.81
CA ARG A 440 -31.52 -19.87 -13.48
C ARG A 440 -32.03 -18.76 -12.55
N ARG A 441 -33.18 -18.97 -11.90
CA ARG A 441 -33.76 -17.98 -10.96
C ARG A 441 -32.80 -17.66 -9.82
N GLN A 442 -32.15 -18.67 -9.24
CA GLN A 442 -31.17 -18.45 -8.17
C GLN A 442 -30.01 -17.56 -8.63
N ILE A 443 -29.39 -17.86 -9.78
CA ILE A 443 -28.28 -17.07 -10.34
C ILE A 443 -28.70 -15.60 -10.51
N LEU A 444 -29.87 -15.37 -11.10
CA LEU A 444 -30.40 -14.02 -11.32
C LEU A 444 -30.76 -13.29 -10.01
N THR A 445 -31.31 -14.01 -9.02
CA THR A 445 -31.66 -13.46 -7.69
C THR A 445 -30.42 -13.08 -6.88
N VAL A 446 -29.35 -13.87 -6.96
CA VAL A 446 -28.07 -13.55 -6.32
C VAL A 446 -27.42 -12.31 -6.97
N GLY A 447 -27.87 -11.93 -8.17
CA GLY A 447 -27.48 -10.69 -8.84
C GLY A 447 -26.44 -10.87 -9.94
N LEU A 448 -26.29 -12.10 -10.45
CA LEU A 448 -25.41 -12.41 -11.58
C LEU A 448 -26.22 -12.48 -12.87
N PRO A 449 -25.97 -11.59 -13.85
CA PRO A 449 -26.47 -11.77 -15.20
C PRO A 449 -25.94 -13.05 -15.84
N ILE A 450 -26.70 -13.61 -16.78
CA ILE A 450 -26.31 -14.76 -17.60
C ILE A 450 -26.21 -14.30 -19.05
N LEU A 451 -25.01 -14.30 -19.60
CA LEU A 451 -24.74 -14.00 -21.00
C LEU A 451 -24.96 -15.25 -21.85
N MET A 452 -25.84 -15.16 -22.86
CA MET A 452 -26.21 -16.28 -23.73
C MET A 452 -25.08 -16.65 -24.69
N ARG A 453 -25.18 -17.82 -25.34
CA ARG A 453 -24.09 -18.36 -26.17
C ARG A 453 -23.74 -17.48 -27.38
N ASP A 454 -24.70 -16.69 -27.87
CA ASP A 454 -24.49 -15.74 -28.97
C ASP A 454 -23.69 -14.49 -28.57
N GLY A 455 -23.55 -14.22 -27.27
CA GLY A 455 -22.88 -13.02 -26.76
C GLY A 455 -23.66 -11.72 -26.96
N GLU A 456 -24.88 -11.78 -27.49
CA GLU A 456 -25.74 -10.61 -27.77
C GLU A 456 -26.90 -10.52 -26.78
N ARG A 457 -27.41 -11.67 -26.32
CA ARG A 457 -28.55 -11.74 -25.40
C ARG A 457 -28.09 -11.99 -23.97
N ILE A 458 -28.83 -11.41 -23.02
CA ILE A 458 -28.55 -11.53 -21.58
C ILE A 458 -29.84 -11.77 -20.80
N LEU A 459 -29.77 -12.65 -19.80
CA LEU A 459 -30.80 -12.79 -18.78
C LEU A 459 -30.30 -12.05 -17.53
N ARG A 460 -31.13 -11.17 -16.97
CA ARG A 460 -30.79 -10.43 -15.76
C ARG A 460 -31.91 -10.44 -14.73
N GLY A 461 -31.53 -10.42 -13.46
CA GLY A 461 -32.43 -10.12 -12.35
C GLY A 461 -32.66 -8.62 -12.18
N GLU A 462 -33.38 -8.26 -11.12
CA GLU A 462 -33.56 -6.88 -10.68
C GLU A 462 -32.22 -6.27 -10.22
N THR A 463 -31.49 -7.01 -9.39
CA THR A 463 -30.16 -6.64 -8.92
C THR A 463 -29.08 -7.14 -9.87
N VAL A 464 -28.08 -6.30 -10.13
CA VAL A 464 -26.87 -6.66 -10.89
C VAL A 464 -25.66 -6.22 -10.09
N VAL A 465 -24.88 -7.19 -9.60
CA VAL A 465 -23.75 -6.94 -8.68
C VAL A 465 -22.59 -6.29 -9.41
N VAL A 466 -22.33 -6.71 -10.66
CA VAL A 466 -21.30 -6.10 -11.52
C VAL A 466 -22.00 -5.46 -12.72
N PRO A 467 -22.20 -4.12 -12.74
CA PRO A 467 -22.79 -3.46 -13.90
C PRO A 467 -21.85 -3.50 -15.12
N PRO A 468 -22.37 -3.38 -16.34
CA PRO A 468 -21.53 -3.30 -17.54
C PRO A 468 -20.60 -2.09 -17.46
N ASP A 469 -19.33 -2.28 -17.78
CA ASP A 469 -18.40 -1.18 -18.03
C ASP A 469 -18.41 -0.77 -19.52
N ALA A 470 -17.61 0.23 -19.90
CA ALA A 470 -17.52 0.71 -21.28
C ALA A 470 -17.13 -0.38 -22.29
N ARG A 471 -16.58 -1.51 -21.83
CA ARG A 471 -16.20 -2.68 -22.66
C ARG A 471 -17.35 -3.67 -22.85
N GLY A 472 -18.55 -3.37 -22.32
CA GLY A 472 -19.79 -4.11 -22.60
C GLY A 472 -19.70 -5.58 -22.18
N VAL A 473 -19.77 -6.48 -23.16
CA VAL A 473 -19.77 -7.95 -22.98
C VAL A 473 -18.53 -8.46 -22.25
N GLU A 474 -17.40 -7.76 -22.39
CA GLU A 474 -16.17 -8.12 -21.69
C GLU A 474 -16.32 -8.03 -20.16
N THR A 475 -17.29 -7.27 -19.64
CA THR A 475 -17.60 -7.24 -18.20
C THR A 475 -17.93 -8.63 -17.64
N ALA A 476 -18.38 -9.56 -18.49
CA ALA A 476 -18.77 -10.90 -18.06
C ALA A 476 -17.66 -11.67 -17.32
N HIS A 477 -16.39 -11.43 -17.63
CA HIS A 477 -15.26 -12.09 -16.95
C HIS A 477 -15.18 -11.75 -15.45
N ARG A 478 -15.73 -10.60 -15.04
CA ARG A 478 -15.64 -10.05 -13.68
C ARG A 478 -16.69 -10.61 -12.73
N GLY A 479 -17.83 -11.09 -13.24
CA GLY A 479 -18.91 -11.52 -12.38
C GLY A 479 -20.24 -11.92 -13.04
N TRP A 480 -20.30 -12.15 -14.35
CA TRP A 480 -21.52 -12.69 -14.98
C TRP A 480 -21.32 -14.15 -15.33
N VAL A 481 -22.36 -14.97 -15.31
CA VAL A 481 -22.28 -16.33 -15.86
C VAL A 481 -22.20 -16.22 -17.39
N ASP A 482 -21.17 -16.80 -17.99
CA ASP A 482 -20.87 -16.66 -19.42
C ASP A 482 -21.00 -18.01 -20.14
N LEU A 483 -22.04 -18.14 -20.97
CA LEU A 483 -22.35 -19.36 -21.71
C LEU A 483 -21.70 -19.42 -23.10
N ARG A 484 -20.90 -18.42 -23.48
CA ARG A 484 -20.20 -18.44 -24.78
C ARG A 484 -19.19 -19.57 -24.83
N ALA A 485 -19.00 -20.14 -26.02
CA ALA A 485 -18.01 -21.17 -26.28
C ALA A 485 -16.58 -20.73 -25.88
N SER A 486 -16.26 -19.43 -25.97
CA SER A 486 -14.95 -18.90 -25.56
C SER A 486 -14.67 -19.04 -24.05
N ASN A 487 -15.68 -18.82 -23.19
CA ASN A 487 -15.56 -19.02 -21.74
C ASN A 487 -15.51 -20.51 -21.37
N ILE A 488 -16.33 -21.32 -22.02
CA ILE A 488 -16.32 -22.78 -21.83
C ILE A 488 -14.98 -23.38 -22.27
N ALA A 489 -14.39 -22.92 -23.38
CA ALA A 489 -13.06 -23.32 -23.79
C ALA A 489 -11.99 -22.98 -22.74
N GLN A 490 -12.18 -21.90 -21.95
CA GLN A 490 -11.31 -21.62 -20.80
C GLN A 490 -11.47 -22.68 -19.71
N TRP A 491 -12.69 -23.10 -19.39
CA TRP A 491 -12.94 -24.20 -18.45
C TRP A 491 -12.38 -25.55 -18.93
N ILE A 492 -12.50 -25.86 -20.22
CA ILE A 492 -11.88 -27.05 -20.82
C ILE A 492 -10.36 -27.00 -20.68
N ARG A 493 -9.70 -25.88 -21.01
CA ARG A 493 -8.25 -25.71 -20.82
C ARG A 493 -7.82 -25.89 -19.35
N ARG A 494 -8.62 -25.42 -18.40
CA ARG A 494 -8.39 -25.64 -16.96
C ARG A 494 -8.48 -27.12 -16.61
N ALA A 495 -9.51 -27.82 -17.11
CA ALA A 495 -9.68 -29.26 -16.91
C ALA A 495 -8.53 -30.07 -17.53
N GLU A 496 -8.09 -29.72 -18.75
CA GLU A 496 -6.91 -30.32 -19.40
C GLU A 496 -5.65 -30.13 -18.55
N SER A 497 -5.44 -28.95 -17.97
CA SER A 497 -4.32 -28.68 -17.07
C SER A 497 -4.34 -29.62 -15.85
N ILE A 498 -5.51 -29.80 -15.23
CA ILE A 498 -5.70 -30.72 -14.10
C ILE A 498 -5.40 -32.17 -14.51
N VAL A 499 -5.91 -32.62 -15.66
CA VAL A 499 -5.72 -34.00 -16.17
C VAL A 499 -4.25 -34.31 -16.49
N ARG A 500 -3.49 -33.31 -16.95
CA ARG A 500 -2.06 -33.48 -17.28
C ARG A 500 -1.18 -33.69 -16.06
N VAL A 501 -1.64 -33.30 -14.87
CA VAL A 501 -0.88 -33.48 -13.63
C VAL A 501 -1.07 -34.92 -13.12
N PRO A 502 0.00 -35.74 -13.03
CA PRO A 502 -0.13 -37.09 -12.52
C PRO A 502 -0.56 -37.09 -11.05
N LEU A 503 -1.56 -37.90 -10.72
CA LEU A 503 -1.88 -38.21 -9.33
C LEU A 503 -0.80 -39.16 -8.79
N GLU A 504 0.16 -38.63 -8.04
CA GLU A 504 1.07 -39.47 -7.28
C GLU A 504 0.31 -40.16 -6.15
N LYS A 505 -0.02 -41.44 -6.35
CA LYS A 505 -0.54 -42.33 -5.29
C LYS A 505 0.62 -42.79 -4.40
N GLY A 506 1.22 -41.86 -3.67
CA GLY A 506 2.22 -42.13 -2.64
C GLY A 506 1.58 -42.13 -1.25
N THR A 507 2.20 -42.84 -0.30
CA THR A 507 1.83 -42.76 1.13
C THR A 507 2.65 -41.72 1.89
N GLY A 508 3.63 -41.09 1.21
CA GLY A 508 4.51 -40.09 1.80
C GLY A 508 3.83 -38.73 2.02
N SER A 509 4.36 -37.96 2.97
CA SER A 509 3.89 -36.59 3.26
C SER A 509 4.07 -35.61 2.08
N GLY A 510 4.98 -35.91 1.15
CA GLY A 510 5.20 -35.14 -0.08
C GLY A 510 4.19 -35.40 -1.20
N ALA A 511 3.29 -36.40 -1.06
CA ALA A 511 2.25 -36.64 -2.04
C ALA A 511 1.29 -35.44 -2.12
N ARG A 512 0.72 -35.20 -3.31
CA ARG A 512 -0.17 -34.06 -3.56
C ARG A 512 -1.59 -34.35 -3.07
N TRP A 513 -1.77 -34.44 -1.76
CA TRP A 513 -3.04 -34.75 -1.08
C TRP A 513 -4.19 -33.80 -1.41
N THR A 514 -3.89 -32.60 -1.91
CA THR A 514 -4.89 -31.58 -2.27
C THR A 514 -5.19 -31.54 -3.77
N ALA A 515 -4.52 -32.34 -4.61
CA ALA A 515 -4.76 -32.37 -6.05
C ALA A 515 -6.19 -32.82 -6.37
N ILE A 516 -6.77 -32.25 -7.43
CA ILE A 516 -8.07 -32.69 -7.95
C ILE A 516 -7.87 -34.02 -8.65
N ASP A 517 -8.60 -35.04 -8.22
CA ASP A 517 -8.63 -36.33 -8.92
C ASP A 517 -9.52 -36.17 -10.16
N PRO A 518 -8.99 -36.31 -11.39
CA PRO A 518 -9.74 -36.01 -12.60
C PRO A 518 -10.91 -36.96 -12.85
N ASP A 519 -10.91 -38.13 -12.21
CA ASP A 519 -11.93 -39.17 -12.36
C ASP A 519 -13.07 -39.01 -11.34
N LEU A 520 -12.94 -38.10 -10.37
CA LEU A 520 -14.01 -37.75 -9.44
C LEU A 520 -14.96 -36.69 -10.03
N PRO A 521 -16.21 -36.61 -9.50
CA PRO A 521 -17.16 -35.58 -9.89
C PRO A 521 -16.63 -34.15 -9.70
N ILE A 522 -17.05 -33.26 -10.60
CA ILE A 522 -16.72 -31.84 -10.55
C ILE A 522 -17.33 -31.23 -9.29
N GLU A 523 -16.49 -30.83 -8.32
CA GLU A 523 -16.90 -30.08 -7.13
C GLU A 523 -16.63 -28.57 -7.32
N PRO A 524 -17.65 -27.69 -7.38
CA PRO A 524 -17.47 -26.26 -7.67
C PRO A 524 -16.47 -25.55 -6.77
N ALA A 525 -16.50 -25.85 -5.47
CA ALA A 525 -15.57 -25.25 -4.50
C ALA A 525 -14.11 -25.65 -4.78
N ARG A 526 -13.84 -26.89 -5.21
CA ARG A 526 -12.48 -27.34 -5.54
C ARG A 526 -11.99 -26.68 -6.82
N MET A 527 -12.85 -26.56 -7.83
CA MET A 527 -12.52 -25.90 -9.09
C MET A 527 -12.22 -24.40 -8.87
N ALA A 528 -13.06 -23.69 -8.12
CA ALA A 528 -12.84 -22.28 -7.79
C ALA A 528 -11.54 -22.05 -6.99
N VAL A 529 -11.26 -22.91 -5.99
CA VAL A 529 -10.01 -22.86 -5.21
C VAL A 529 -8.80 -23.09 -6.11
N TRP A 530 -8.85 -24.07 -7.02
CA TRP A 530 -7.77 -24.34 -7.97
C TRP A 530 -7.50 -23.14 -8.88
N VAL A 531 -8.55 -22.53 -9.45
CA VAL A 531 -8.42 -21.33 -10.29
C VAL A 531 -7.73 -20.20 -9.53
N PHE A 532 -8.14 -19.93 -8.29
CA PHE A 532 -7.48 -18.91 -7.49
C PHE A 532 -6.03 -19.25 -7.16
N GLN A 533 -5.71 -20.50 -6.86
CA GLN A 533 -4.32 -20.91 -6.60
C GLN A 533 -3.40 -20.67 -7.80
N GLU A 534 -3.85 -20.99 -9.00
CA GLU A 534 -3.11 -20.71 -10.24
C GLU A 534 -2.88 -19.21 -10.47
N GLU A 535 -3.76 -18.36 -9.93
CA GLU A 535 -3.67 -16.90 -9.99
C GLU A 535 -2.94 -16.27 -8.79
N GLY A 536 -2.30 -17.08 -7.95
CA GLY A 536 -1.58 -16.60 -6.75
C GLY A 536 -2.48 -16.38 -5.53
N GLY A 537 -3.75 -16.77 -5.57
CA GLY A 537 -4.70 -16.71 -4.46
C GLY A 537 -4.44 -17.76 -3.37
N TYR A 538 -3.22 -17.82 -2.85
CA TYR A 538 -2.82 -18.67 -1.74
C TYR A 538 -2.05 -17.88 -0.68
N ARG A 539 -2.05 -18.40 0.53
CA ARG A 539 -1.33 -17.82 1.66
C ARG A 539 0.15 -18.16 1.57
N ILE A 540 1.00 -17.15 1.43
CA ILE A 540 2.47 -17.32 1.37
C ILE A 540 3.07 -17.53 2.77
N LYS A 541 2.70 -16.68 3.73
CA LYS A 541 3.14 -16.76 5.13
C LYS A 541 2.05 -17.43 5.96
N ARG A 542 2.32 -18.59 6.57
CA ARG A 542 1.35 -19.35 7.36
C ARG A 542 1.35 -18.95 8.82
#